data_AF-W2LX11-F1
#
_entry.id   AF-W2LX11-F1
#
_cell.length_a   1.000
_cell.length_b   1.000
_cell.length_c   1.000
_cell.angle_alpha   90.00
_cell.angle_beta   90.00
_cell.angle_gamma   90.00
#
_symmetry.space_group_name_H-M   'P 1'
#
loop_
_entity.id
_entity.type
_entity.pdbx_description
1 polymer ?
#
loop_
_entity_poly.entity_id
_entity_poly.type
_entity_poly.pdbx_seq_one_letter_code
_entity_poly.pdbx_strand_id
1 'polypeptide(L)' 'FIRALGTTPVAFSRSADKEKEILSSGAEEFYDLSDPEQQKKAAGSVDFLLLTADANNMPYDLYMTLVRQR' A
#
# COMPACT_ATOMS: atom_id res chain seq x y z
N PHE A 1 -9.10 -1.82 11.19
CA PHE A 1 -8.89 -3.28 11.11
C PHE A 1 -7.43 -3.65 11.26
N ILE A 2 -6.52 -3.17 10.39
CA ILE A 2 -5.09 -3.53 10.46
C ILE A 2 -4.47 -3.26 11.85
N ARG A 3 -4.71 -2.08 12.44
CA ARG A 3 -4.28 -1.81 13.84
C ARG A 3 -4.84 -2.80 14.87
N ALA A 4 -6.05 -3.30 14.67
CA ALA A 4 -6.67 -4.27 15.57
C ALA A 4 -6.04 -5.67 15.44
N LEU A 5 -5.36 -5.96 14.33
CA LEU A 5 -4.53 -7.16 14.17
C LEU A 5 -3.15 -7.02 14.84
N GLY A 6 -2.85 -5.87 15.46
CA GLY A 6 -1.54 -5.61 16.08
C GLY A 6 -0.42 -5.31 15.07
N THR A 7 -0.77 -4.93 13.83
CA THR A 7 0.20 -4.65 12.77
C THR A 7 0.21 -3.16 12.40
N THR A 8 1.33 -2.72 11.80
CA THR A 8 1.51 -1.35 11.31
C THR A 8 0.74 -1.16 9.99
N PRO A 9 -0.26 -0.27 9.93
CA PRO A 9 -1.02 -0.03 8.71
C PRO A 9 -0.23 0.82 7.72
N VAL A 10 0.14 0.21 6.59
CA VAL A 10 0.73 0.90 5.44
C VAL A 10 -0.30 0.95 4.32
N ALA A 11 -0.48 2.11 3.72
CA ALA A 11 -1.44 2.31 2.64
C ALA A 11 -0.75 2.55 1.29
N PHE A 12 -1.30 1.92 0.26
CA PHE A 12 -0.86 2.06 -1.12
C PHE A 12 -2.01 2.57 -1.98
N SER A 13 -1.77 3.59 -2.80
CA SER A 13 -2.77 4.16 -3.70
C SER A 13 -2.10 4.60 -5.00
N ARG A 14 -2.86 4.78 -6.08
CA ARG A 14 -2.39 5.45 -7.31
C ARG A 14 -2.85 6.90 -7.41
N SER A 15 -3.49 7.41 -6.36
CA SER A 15 -4.05 8.76 -6.28
C SER A 15 -3.44 9.48 -5.08
N ALA A 16 -2.46 10.34 -5.35
CA ALA A 16 -1.77 11.15 -4.35
C ALA A 16 -2.74 12.03 -3.54
N ASP A 17 -3.81 12.53 -4.15
CA ASP A 17 -4.80 13.39 -3.50
C ASP A 17 -5.46 12.75 -2.26
N LYS A 18 -5.42 11.41 -2.17
CA LYS A 18 -6.00 10.66 -1.04
C LYS A 18 -5.07 10.55 0.17
N GLU A 19 -3.82 10.99 0.07
CA GLU A 19 -2.82 10.84 1.14
C GLU A 19 -3.33 11.38 2.48
N LYS A 20 -3.80 12.64 2.51
CA LYS A 20 -4.28 13.27 3.75
C LYS A 20 -5.45 12.51 4.37
N GLU A 21 -6.39 12.07 3.55
CA GLU A 21 -7.56 11.31 4.00
C GLU A 21 -7.14 9.96 4.60
N ILE A 22 -6.24 9.25 3.92
CA ILE A 22 -5.77 7.92 4.32
C ILE A 22 -4.94 7.99 5.62
N LEU A 23 -4.06 8.98 5.74
CA LEU A 23 -3.30 9.22 6.97
C LEU A 23 -4.24 9.59 8.13
N SER A 24 -5.25 10.44 7.89
CA SER A 24 -6.25 10.77 8.91
C SER A 24 -7.12 9.57 9.33
N SER A 25 -7.27 8.59 8.44
CA SER A 25 -7.97 7.32 8.71
C SER A 25 -7.12 6.33 9.50
N GLY A 26 -5.89 6.70 9.86
CA GLY A 26 -5.03 5.96 10.77
C GLY A 26 -3.97 5.08 10.10
N ALA A 27 -3.72 5.24 8.80
CA ALA A 27 -2.51 4.71 8.17
C ALA A 27 -1.26 5.38 8.77
N GLU A 28 -0.21 4.61 8.96
CA GLU A 28 1.07 5.09 9.49
C GLU A 28 1.97 5.62 8.38
N GLU A 29 1.93 4.94 7.23
CA GLU A 29 2.66 5.32 6.03
C GLU A 29 1.72 5.30 4.82
N PHE A 30 2.05 6.12 3.83
CA PHE A 30 1.39 6.19 2.55
C PHE A 30 2.42 6.16 1.42
N TYR A 31 2.14 5.38 0.37
CA TYR A 31 2.95 5.32 -0.84
C TYR A 31 2.06 5.52 -2.08
N ASP A 32 2.44 6.46 -2.93
CA ASP A 32 1.86 6.63 -4.26
C ASP A 32 2.52 5.66 -5.25
N LEU A 33 1.78 4.64 -5.65
CA LEU A 33 2.18 3.65 -6.64
C LEU A 33 2.16 4.20 -8.08
N SER A 34 1.79 5.46 -8.31
CA SER A 34 2.04 6.13 -9.58
C SER A 34 3.47 6.71 -9.66
N ASP A 35 4.16 6.86 -8.52
CA ASP A 35 5.54 7.36 -8.44
C ASP A 35 6.55 6.18 -8.45
N PRO A 36 7.40 6.06 -9.49
CA PRO A 36 8.37 4.97 -9.58
C PRO A 36 9.37 4.91 -8.43
N GLU A 37 9.72 6.04 -7.81
CA GLU A 37 10.66 6.05 -6.68
C GLU A 37 10.00 5.50 -5.42
N GLN A 38 8.72 5.82 -5.21
CA GLN A 38 7.94 5.27 -4.10
C GLN A 38 7.63 3.79 -4.31
N GLN A 39 7.37 3.34 -5.54
CA GLN A 39 7.23 1.91 -5.84
C GLN A 39 8.48 1.12 -5.44
N LYS A 40 9.68 1.62 -5.78
CA LYS A 40 10.94 0.97 -5.41
C LYS A 40 11.12 0.91 -3.90
N LYS A 41 10.81 2.01 -3.19
CA LYS A 41 10.90 2.06 -1.73
C LYS A 41 9.90 1.11 -1.04
N ALA A 42 8.72 0.94 -1.64
CA ALA A 42 7.66 0.09 -1.13
C ALA A 42 7.87 -1.41 -1.42
N ALA A 43 8.78 -1.77 -2.34
CA ALA A 43 9.06 -3.16 -2.67
C ALA A 43 9.58 -3.93 -1.43
N GLY A 44 8.96 -5.07 -1.13
CA GLY A 44 9.28 -5.90 0.03
C GLY A 44 9.02 -5.25 1.40
N SER A 45 8.28 -4.12 1.44
CA SER A 45 8.05 -3.36 2.67
C SER A 45 7.08 -4.04 3.64
N VAL A 46 6.15 -4.86 3.13
CA VAL A 46 5.08 -5.45 3.95
C VAL A 46 5.15 -6.96 4.07
N ASP A 47 4.75 -7.49 5.22
CA ASP A 47 4.64 -8.93 5.48
C ASP A 47 3.30 -9.52 5.01
N PHE A 48 2.27 -8.67 4.91
CA PHE A 48 0.91 -9.06 4.53
C PHE A 48 0.30 -7.98 3.65
N LEU A 49 -0.33 -8.40 2.55
CA LEU A 49 -1.01 -7.51 1.61
C LEU A 49 -2.52 -7.80 1.63
N LEU A 50 -3.32 -6.77 1.88
CA LEU A 50 -4.77 -6.82 1.78
C LEU A 50 -5.23 -5.96 0.60
N LEU A 51 -5.68 -6.60 -0.47
CA LEU A 51 -6.25 -5.92 -1.63
C LEU A 51 -7.77 -5.84 -1.48
N THR A 52 -8.29 -4.63 -1.32
CA THR A 52 -9.74 -4.36 -1.24
C THR A 52 -10.27 -3.61 -2.46
N ALA A 53 -9.40 -3.32 -3.44
CA ALA A 53 -9.79 -2.65 -4.67
C ALA A 53 -10.25 -3.69 -5.69
N ASP A 54 -11.44 -3.46 -6.25
CA ASP A 54 -11.92 -4.17 -7.44
C ASP A 54 -12.00 -3.14 -8.57
N ALA A 55 -10.99 -3.17 -9.44
CA ALA A 55 -10.87 -2.24 -10.55
C ALA A 55 -10.34 -2.97 -11.79
N ASN A 56 -10.78 -2.50 -12.97
CA ASN A 56 -10.27 -3.01 -14.25
C ASN A 56 -8.76 -2.73 -14.37
N ASN A 57 -8.01 -3.69 -14.91
CA ASN A 57 -6.56 -3.60 -15.15
C ASN A 57 -5.74 -3.26 -13.89
N MET A 58 -6.06 -3.93 -12.77
CA MET A 58 -5.24 -3.89 -11.56
C MET A 58 -3.83 -4.45 -11.84
N PRO A 59 -2.75 -3.70 -11.52
CA PRO A 59 -1.38 -4.13 -11.74
C PRO A 59 -0.93 -5.14 -10.66
N TYR A 60 -1.42 -6.37 -10.73
CA TYR A 60 -1.15 -7.40 -9.72
C TYR A 60 0.32 -7.73 -9.56
N ASP A 61 1.10 -7.72 -10.64
CA ASP A 61 2.55 -7.94 -10.56
C ASP A 61 3.23 -6.90 -9.66
N LEU A 62 2.84 -5.62 -9.80
CA LEU A 62 3.33 -4.55 -8.92
C LEU A 62 2.91 -4.78 -7.47
N TYR A 63 1.68 -5.21 -7.21
CA TYR A 63 1.25 -5.48 -5.84
C TYR A 63 2.00 -6.64 -5.19
N MET A 64 2.35 -7.66 -5.98
CA MET A 64 3.14 -8.80 -5.48
C MET A 64 4.58 -8.40 -5.12
N THR A 65 5.15 -7.36 -5.72
CA THR A 65 6.49 -6.89 -5.34
C THR A 65 6.52 -6.20 -3.98
N LEU A 66 5.37 -5.74 -3.46
CA LEU A 66 5.28 -5.06 -2.16
C LEU A 66 5.52 -6.04 -0.99
N VAL A 67 5.22 -7.32 -1.19
CA VAL A 67 5.34 -8.35 -0.16
C VAL A 67 6.80 -8.80 -0.04
N ARG A 68 7.30 -8.86 1.20
CA ARG A 68 8.66 -9.32 1.51
C ARG A 68 8.88 -10.75 1.00
N GLN A 69 9.98 -10.97 0.28
CA GLN A 69 10.39 -12.31 -0.13
C GLN A 69 11.03 -13.05 1.05
N ARG A 70 10.76 -14.36 1.16
CA ARG A 70 11.25 -15.23 2.23
C ARG A 70 12.64 -15.76 1.95
#